data_AF-A0A960WFM2-F1
#
_entry.id   AF-A0A960WFM2-F1
#
_cell.length_a   1.000
_cell.length_b   1.000
_cell.length_c   1.000
_cell.angle_alpha   90.00
_cell.angle_beta   90.00
_cell.angle_gamma   90.00
#
_symmetry.space_group_name_H-M   'P 1'
#
loop_
_entity.id
_entity.type
_entity.pdbx_description
1 polymer ?
#
loop_
_entity_poly.entity_id
_entity_poly.type
_entity_poly.pdbx_seq_one_letter_code
_entity_poly.pdbx_strand_id
1 'polypeptide(L)'
;MILVNDTEFPLYVDQTPITYEEYKIYRKYGGPISHYWHYDSYNRPQQPVTGITYNQAAAFCNWRSSLQKFEPVYTLSENPDSWGYHIYQPTSGSGYRLPTSQEFEVVARGEQTYKKYPWGNEFSRKWANYDTDRGLTKSEKWWRLANVNEMKPNASGIYNLSGNIWQWTQTKPHSAKLNNKKSMRTLKGGSWGSLSPDELQISNESIAAADLYNYDIGFRCVLPASVKLFENGKPVAQIQTGVPQIDRNSDYYSFDALEYNNSTEFYSSREFKQKFTSYIEERFQESIYFKISIDQQPKLNASELAELTIESSLKYRINPVFLLGIMKSESGVGTVSFPRWFNNPMAYHWGNTHMAKGAPIYNAPLGWNRKYRDLKEAFETFASGMHRQIYRNISRGSLWDFHMVYVGYQANEWMLSLARVYRDLLQVEITPNKPQRDIGRYIYLEDTKATQ
;
A
#
# COMPACT_ATOMS: atom_id res chain seq x y z
N MET A 1 -2.32 -15.73 21.48
CA MET A 1 -1.13 -14.88 21.67
C MET A 1 -0.10 -15.65 22.48
N ILE A 2 1.18 -15.32 22.33
CA ILE A 2 2.32 -15.90 23.04
C ILE A 2 2.93 -14.83 23.93
N LEU A 3 3.26 -15.16 25.18
CA LEU A 3 3.96 -14.27 26.09
C LEU A 3 5.46 -14.25 25.75
N VAL A 4 6.02 -13.06 25.54
CA VAL A 4 7.45 -12.82 25.35
C VAL A 4 7.96 -12.05 26.55
N ASN A 5 8.80 -12.69 27.37
CA ASN A 5 9.31 -12.15 28.64
C ASN A 5 10.69 -11.48 28.53
N ASP A 6 11.33 -11.54 27.36
CA ASP A 6 12.71 -11.08 27.11
C ASP A 6 12.81 -9.57 26.78
N THR A 7 11.70 -8.85 26.87
CA THR A 7 11.66 -7.39 26.75
C THR A 7 11.75 -6.76 28.13
N GLU A 8 12.38 -5.58 28.21
CA GLU A 8 12.27 -4.66 29.35
C GLU A 8 10.78 -4.40 29.74
N PHE A 9 9.85 -4.64 28.81
CA PHE A 9 8.39 -4.59 28.98
C PHE A 9 7.70 -5.87 28.46
N PRO A 10 7.51 -6.93 29.28
CA PRO A 10 6.88 -8.17 28.86
C PRO A 10 5.56 -7.94 28.11
N LEU A 11 5.35 -8.66 27.01
CA LEU A 11 4.16 -8.49 26.17
C LEU A 11 3.62 -9.81 25.63
N TYR A 12 2.30 -9.86 25.45
CA TYR A 12 1.63 -10.85 24.64
C TYR A 12 1.67 -10.43 23.17
N VAL A 13 1.98 -11.37 22.28
CA VAL A 13 2.11 -11.14 20.84
C VAL A 13 1.20 -12.10 20.08
N ASP A 14 0.54 -11.63 19.03
CA ASP A 14 -0.11 -12.56 18.11
C ASP A 14 0.92 -13.52 17.47
N GLN A 15 0.61 -14.81 17.52
CA GLN A 15 1.48 -15.86 17.00
C GLN A 15 1.73 -15.70 15.49
N THR A 16 0.74 -15.20 14.78
CA THR A 16 0.75 -14.91 13.35
C THR A 16 0.32 -13.46 13.11
N PRO A 17 0.57 -12.89 11.92
CA PRO A 17 -0.14 -11.69 11.50
C PRO A 17 -1.65 -11.93 11.48
N ILE A 18 -2.44 -10.85 11.55
CA ILE A 18 -3.89 -10.93 11.44
C ILE A 18 -4.25 -11.52 10.07
N THR A 19 -5.06 -12.57 10.10
CA THR A 19 -5.53 -13.28 8.91
C THR A 19 -6.72 -12.59 8.27
N TYR A 20 -6.98 -12.92 7.00
CA TYR A 20 -8.20 -12.49 6.32
C TYR A 20 -9.46 -12.94 7.07
N GLU A 21 -9.46 -14.17 7.62
CA GLU A 21 -10.59 -14.71 8.39
C GLU A 21 -10.84 -13.94 9.70
N GLU A 22 -9.81 -13.61 10.46
CA GLU A 22 -9.93 -12.78 11.67
C GLU A 22 -10.43 -11.36 11.32
N TYR A 23 -9.92 -10.76 10.24
CA TYR A 23 -10.38 -9.45 9.78
C TYR A 23 -11.84 -9.49 9.28
N LYS A 24 -12.30 -10.62 8.73
CA LYS A 24 -13.70 -10.83 8.36
C LYS A 24 -14.64 -10.77 9.56
N ILE A 25 -14.18 -11.12 10.76
CA ILE A 25 -14.95 -10.94 11.99
C ILE A 25 -15.10 -9.44 12.28
N TYR A 26 -14.00 -8.67 12.24
CA TYR A 26 -14.04 -7.22 12.40
C TYR A 26 -15.00 -6.53 11.42
N ARG A 27 -15.01 -6.97 10.15
CA ARG A 27 -15.96 -6.51 9.12
C ARG A 27 -17.43 -6.70 9.51
N LYS A 28 -17.78 -7.82 10.16
CA LYS A 28 -19.17 -8.07 10.61
C LYS A 28 -19.63 -7.07 11.67
N TYR A 29 -18.69 -6.43 12.37
CA TYR A 29 -18.94 -5.39 13.38
C TYR A 29 -18.75 -3.96 12.85
N GLY A 30 -18.66 -3.79 11.53
CA GLY A 30 -18.60 -2.47 10.89
C GLY A 30 -17.19 -1.94 10.64
N GLY A 31 -16.13 -2.71 10.91
CA GLY A 31 -14.77 -2.34 10.47
C GLY A 31 -14.72 -2.16 8.93
N PRO A 32 -13.85 -1.32 8.34
CA PRO A 32 -13.80 -1.05 6.89
C PRO A 32 -13.26 -2.22 6.05
N ILE A 33 -13.52 -2.23 4.73
CA ILE A 33 -12.91 -3.22 3.82
C ILE A 33 -11.43 -2.92 3.63
N SER A 34 -10.62 -3.97 3.47
CA SER A 34 -9.26 -3.81 2.97
C SER A 34 -9.27 -3.52 1.47
N HIS A 35 -8.24 -2.86 0.95
CA HIS A 35 -8.21 -2.41 -0.45
C HIS A 35 -7.98 -3.54 -1.48
N TYR A 36 -7.79 -4.78 -1.04
CA TYR A 36 -7.72 -5.95 -1.94
C TYR A 36 -8.73 -7.04 -1.55
N TRP A 37 -9.78 -6.67 -0.82
CA TRP A 37 -10.75 -7.59 -0.24
C TRP A 37 -11.41 -8.54 -1.26
N HIS A 38 -11.65 -8.04 -2.48
CA HIS A 38 -12.35 -8.79 -3.53
C HIS A 38 -11.42 -9.54 -4.50
N TYR A 39 -10.10 -9.51 -4.29
CA TYR A 39 -9.14 -10.17 -5.15
C TYR A 39 -8.83 -11.59 -4.64
N ASP A 40 -9.12 -12.61 -5.44
CA ASP A 40 -8.94 -14.04 -5.08
C ASP A 40 -7.51 -14.44 -4.70
N SER A 41 -6.53 -13.63 -5.10
CA SER A 41 -5.12 -13.84 -4.72
C SER A 41 -4.78 -13.40 -3.30
N TYR A 42 -5.65 -12.63 -2.63
CA TYR A 42 -5.39 -11.96 -1.36
C TYR A 42 -6.51 -12.16 -0.31
N ASN A 43 -7.47 -13.03 -0.57
CA ASN A 43 -8.67 -13.22 0.26
C ASN A 43 -8.83 -14.65 0.80
N ARG A 44 -7.76 -15.47 0.79
CA ARG A 44 -7.84 -16.83 1.35
C ARG A 44 -7.85 -16.77 2.89
N PRO A 45 -8.64 -17.61 3.58
CA PRO A 45 -8.87 -17.49 5.02
C PRO A 45 -7.61 -17.39 5.89
N GLN A 46 -6.61 -18.23 5.61
CA GLN A 46 -5.38 -18.36 6.40
C GLN A 46 -4.20 -17.55 5.84
N GLN A 47 -4.43 -16.73 4.81
CA GLN A 47 -3.47 -15.70 4.39
C GLN A 47 -3.59 -14.48 5.30
N PRO A 48 -2.51 -13.70 5.47
CA PRO A 48 -2.59 -12.45 6.20
C PRO A 48 -3.53 -11.46 5.47
N VAL A 49 -4.27 -10.65 6.23
CA VAL A 49 -5.00 -9.53 5.64
C VAL A 49 -3.99 -8.49 5.13
N THR A 50 -4.18 -8.01 3.91
CA THR A 50 -3.33 -7.00 3.26
C THR A 50 -4.17 -5.87 2.67
N GLY A 51 -3.52 -4.82 2.15
CA GLY A 51 -4.20 -3.63 1.67
C GLY A 51 -4.78 -2.80 2.81
N ILE A 52 -4.13 -2.85 3.97
CA ILE A 52 -4.57 -2.19 5.20
C ILE A 52 -3.68 -0.97 5.47
N THR A 53 -4.30 0.17 5.78
CA THR A 53 -3.57 1.35 6.26
C THR A 53 -3.19 1.23 7.72
N TYR A 54 -2.20 2.01 8.19
CA TYR A 54 -1.89 2.09 9.61
C TYR A 54 -3.12 2.51 10.43
N ASN A 55 -3.92 3.46 9.93
CA ASN A 55 -5.14 3.89 10.62
C ASN A 55 -6.16 2.76 10.75
N GLN A 56 -6.34 1.94 9.71
CA GLN A 56 -7.22 0.76 9.76
C GLN A 56 -6.70 -0.30 10.73
N ALA A 57 -5.39 -0.53 10.76
CA ALA A 57 -4.74 -1.45 11.70
C ALA A 57 -4.86 -0.97 13.17
N ALA A 58 -4.69 0.34 13.42
CA ALA A 58 -4.89 0.96 14.73
C ALA A 58 -6.36 0.88 15.19
N ALA A 59 -7.31 1.15 14.28
CA ALA A 59 -8.74 1.01 14.56
C ALA A 59 -9.13 -0.44 14.89
N PHE A 60 -8.56 -1.42 14.18
CA PHE A 60 -8.73 -2.84 14.51
C PHE A 60 -8.22 -3.15 15.92
N CYS A 61 -7.06 -2.61 16.32
CA CYS A 61 -6.52 -2.79 17.66
C CYS A 61 -7.48 -2.24 18.73
N ASN A 62 -7.98 -1.01 18.56
CA ASN A 62 -8.98 -0.43 19.47
C ASN A 62 -10.28 -1.25 19.51
N TRP A 63 -10.75 -1.73 18.36
CA TRP A 63 -11.91 -2.63 18.32
C TRP A 63 -11.65 -3.91 19.10
N ARG A 64 -10.49 -4.55 18.92
CA ARG A 64 -10.12 -5.76 19.66
C ARG A 64 -10.03 -5.49 21.17
N SER A 65 -9.54 -4.31 21.58
CA SER A 65 -9.55 -3.85 22.98
C SER A 65 -10.97 -3.77 23.54
N SER A 66 -11.92 -3.24 22.75
CA SER A 66 -13.32 -3.10 23.17
C SER A 66 -13.99 -4.44 23.47
N LEU A 67 -13.61 -5.53 22.77
CA LEU A 67 -14.14 -6.89 23.02
C LEU A 67 -13.86 -7.39 24.44
N GLN A 68 -12.81 -6.86 25.09
CA GLN A 68 -12.36 -7.24 26.42
C GLN A 68 -12.37 -6.07 27.41
N LYS A 69 -12.99 -4.93 27.03
CA LYS A 69 -13.06 -3.69 27.82
C LYS A 69 -11.69 -3.15 28.25
N PHE A 70 -10.68 -3.31 27.41
CA PHE A 70 -9.40 -2.65 27.63
C PHE A 70 -9.45 -1.21 27.13
N GLU A 71 -8.71 -0.34 27.82
CA GLU A 71 -8.57 1.06 27.42
C GLU A 71 -7.97 1.17 26.00
N PRO A 72 -8.58 1.95 25.10
CA PRO A 72 -8.09 2.11 23.74
C PRO A 72 -6.70 2.78 23.73
N VAL A 73 -5.82 2.29 22.87
CA VAL A 73 -4.45 2.81 22.74
C VAL A 73 -4.36 3.94 21.72
N TYR A 74 -5.31 4.04 20.80
CA TYR A 74 -5.22 5.02 19.72
C TYR A 74 -6.31 6.07 19.78
N THR A 75 -5.93 7.34 19.60
CA THR A 75 -6.85 8.45 19.32
C THR A 75 -6.47 9.10 18.02
N LEU A 76 -7.46 9.65 17.32
CA LEU A 76 -7.23 10.36 16.08
C LEU A 76 -6.55 11.71 16.38
N SER A 77 -5.56 12.11 15.59
CA SER A 77 -4.90 13.40 15.79
C SER A 77 -5.89 14.56 15.64
N GLU A 78 -5.74 15.60 16.46
CA GLU A 78 -6.56 16.81 16.35
C GLU A 78 -6.33 17.54 15.02
N ASN A 79 -5.05 17.61 14.59
CA ASN A 79 -4.66 18.25 13.35
C ASN A 79 -4.35 17.21 12.26
N PRO A 80 -4.74 17.46 11.00
CA PRO A 80 -4.36 16.61 9.87
C PRO A 80 -2.88 16.77 9.49
N ASP A 81 -2.38 15.85 8.67
CA ASP A 81 -1.09 15.97 8.01
C ASP A 81 -1.11 16.96 6.83
N SER A 82 0.03 17.11 6.14
CA SER A 82 0.19 18.01 4.98
C SER A 82 -0.76 17.71 3.82
N TRP A 83 -1.45 16.58 3.84
CA TRP A 83 -2.38 16.12 2.81
C TRP A 83 -3.83 16.08 3.31
N GLY A 84 -4.11 16.61 4.50
CA GLY A 84 -5.47 16.69 5.06
C GLY A 84 -5.90 15.45 5.85
N TYR A 85 -5.01 14.51 6.13
CA TYR A 85 -5.36 13.28 6.83
C TYR A 85 -5.12 13.34 8.32
N HIS A 86 -6.15 13.05 9.10
CA HIS A 86 -5.98 12.77 10.52
C HIS A 86 -5.44 11.36 10.74
N ILE A 87 -4.55 11.21 11.73
CA ILE A 87 -3.74 10.01 11.90
C ILE A 87 -3.85 9.52 13.32
N TYR A 88 -4.09 8.22 13.50
CA TYR A 88 -4.10 7.63 14.83
C TYR A 88 -2.74 7.77 15.51
N GLN A 89 -2.76 8.24 16.75
CA GLN A 89 -1.59 8.39 17.61
C GLN A 89 -1.73 7.46 18.82
N PRO A 90 -0.66 6.75 19.21
CA PRO A 90 -0.64 6.02 20.47
C PRO A 90 -0.85 6.95 21.66
N THR A 91 -1.59 6.48 22.67
CA THR A 91 -1.85 7.11 23.97
C THR A 91 -1.29 6.23 25.10
N SER A 92 -1.62 6.55 26.35
CA SER A 92 -1.30 5.75 27.53
C SER A 92 -2.24 4.55 27.77
N GLY A 93 -3.16 4.25 26.83
CA GLY A 93 -4.05 3.10 26.95
C GLY A 93 -3.30 1.77 27.06
N SER A 94 -3.92 0.78 27.70
CA SER A 94 -3.32 -0.54 27.98
C SER A 94 -3.84 -1.68 27.10
N GLY A 95 -4.74 -1.39 26.16
CA GLY A 95 -5.32 -2.40 25.27
C GLY A 95 -4.39 -2.91 24.17
N TYR A 96 -4.99 -3.61 23.21
CA TYR A 96 -4.29 -4.08 22.02
C TYR A 96 -3.76 -2.90 21.23
N ARG A 97 -2.59 -3.11 20.64
CA ARG A 97 -1.90 -2.14 19.79
C ARG A 97 -0.99 -2.81 18.78
N LEU A 98 -0.48 -2.03 17.84
CA LEU A 98 0.64 -2.43 17.01
C LEU A 98 1.92 -2.49 17.86
N PRO A 99 2.85 -3.40 17.55
CA PRO A 99 4.17 -3.39 18.19
C PRO A 99 4.90 -2.08 17.86
N THR A 100 5.85 -1.69 18.69
CA THR A 100 6.92 -0.77 18.27
C THR A 100 7.91 -1.51 17.37
N SER A 101 8.71 -0.79 16.57
CA SER A 101 9.80 -1.39 15.77
C SER A 101 10.77 -2.18 16.65
N GLN A 102 11.10 -1.64 17.83
CA GLN A 102 11.96 -2.32 18.82
C GLN A 102 11.33 -3.58 19.40
N GLU A 103 10.04 -3.53 19.79
CA GLU A 103 9.33 -4.72 20.26
C GLU A 103 9.25 -5.79 19.18
N PHE A 104 8.97 -5.40 17.93
CA PHE A 104 8.98 -6.34 16.81
C PHE A 104 10.33 -7.04 16.68
N GLU A 105 11.45 -6.31 16.84
CA GLU A 105 12.77 -6.91 16.77
C GLU A 105 13.08 -7.87 17.92
N VAL A 106 12.71 -7.51 19.16
CA VAL A 106 12.89 -8.42 20.31
C VAL A 106 12.07 -9.68 20.12
N VAL A 107 10.79 -9.51 19.75
CA VAL A 107 9.90 -10.61 19.38
C VAL A 107 10.52 -11.44 18.27
N ALA A 108 11.06 -10.83 17.22
CA ALA A 108 11.62 -11.54 16.09
C ALA A 108 12.83 -12.40 16.47
N ARG A 109 13.68 -11.90 17.37
CA ARG A 109 14.87 -12.60 17.84
C ARG A 109 14.55 -13.77 18.78
N GLY A 110 13.49 -13.69 19.58
CA GLY A 110 12.99 -14.78 20.42
C GLY A 110 14.05 -15.39 21.34
N GLU A 111 14.38 -14.71 22.44
CA GLU A 111 15.43 -15.06 23.44
C GLU A 111 16.88 -15.07 22.90
N GLN A 112 17.08 -14.79 21.62
CA GLN A 112 18.40 -14.84 21.00
C GLN A 112 18.99 -13.44 20.82
N THR A 113 20.29 -13.29 21.05
CA THR A 113 20.99 -12.03 20.79
C THR A 113 21.67 -12.02 19.40
N TYR A 114 21.76 -10.84 18.80
CA TYR A 114 22.51 -10.59 17.55
C TYR A 114 22.13 -11.46 16.33
N LYS A 115 20.87 -11.90 16.25
CA LYS A 115 20.39 -12.65 15.08
C LYS A 115 19.97 -11.74 13.94
N LYS A 116 20.38 -12.11 12.72
CA LYS A 116 19.98 -11.45 11.46
C LYS A 116 18.56 -11.85 11.06
N TYR A 117 18.17 -13.11 11.26
CA TYR A 117 16.86 -13.64 10.91
C TYR A 117 16.21 -14.32 12.13
N PRO A 118 14.88 -14.53 12.13
CA PRO A 118 14.17 -15.15 13.26
C PRO A 118 14.64 -16.56 13.64
N TRP A 119 15.36 -17.22 12.72
CA TRP A 119 15.87 -18.58 12.87
C TRP A 119 17.41 -18.66 12.99
N GLY A 120 18.14 -17.54 12.91
CA GLY A 120 19.60 -17.55 12.95
C GLY A 120 20.27 -16.47 12.11
N ASN A 121 21.57 -16.66 11.84
CA ASN A 121 22.36 -15.72 11.04
C ASN A 121 22.49 -16.11 9.58
N GLU A 122 22.33 -17.39 9.26
CA GLU A 122 22.37 -17.91 7.90
C GLU A 122 21.01 -17.77 7.24
N PHE A 123 21.01 -17.17 6.05
CA PHE A 123 19.81 -17.02 5.26
C PHE A 123 19.34 -18.37 4.71
N SER A 124 18.02 -18.59 4.67
CA SER A 124 17.42 -19.80 4.10
C SER A 124 16.20 -19.45 3.25
N ARG A 125 16.31 -19.71 1.95
CA ARG A 125 15.23 -19.51 0.97
C ARG A 125 13.96 -20.32 1.29
N LYS A 126 14.08 -21.40 2.07
CA LYS A 126 12.96 -22.29 2.43
C LYS A 126 12.08 -21.72 3.56
N TRP A 127 12.59 -20.75 4.30
CA TRP A 127 11.98 -20.28 5.55
C TRP A 127 11.35 -18.89 5.46
N ALA A 128 11.60 -18.16 4.37
CA ALA A 128 10.92 -16.90 4.06
C ALA A 128 10.26 -16.96 2.69
N ASN A 129 9.07 -16.38 2.61
CA ASN A 129 8.38 -16.10 1.37
C ASN A 129 8.77 -14.70 0.85
N TYR A 130 9.52 -14.65 -0.25
CA TYR A 130 10.07 -13.44 -0.89
C TYR A 130 10.45 -13.74 -2.35
N ASP A 131 10.83 -12.70 -3.12
CA ASP A 131 10.99 -12.80 -4.57
C ASP A 131 12.39 -12.39 -5.05
N THR A 132 13.36 -13.32 -5.09
CA THR A 132 14.69 -13.07 -5.69
C THR A 132 14.69 -12.98 -7.20
N ASP A 133 13.75 -13.67 -7.83
CA ASP A 133 13.79 -13.90 -9.27
C ASP A 133 12.91 -12.90 -10.00
N ARG A 134 12.46 -11.85 -9.31
CA ARG A 134 11.58 -10.83 -9.86
C ARG A 134 10.42 -11.52 -10.61
N GLY A 135 9.75 -12.46 -9.93
CA GLY A 135 8.57 -13.17 -10.42
C GLY A 135 8.79 -13.98 -11.69
N LEU A 136 10.04 -14.09 -12.19
CA LEU A 136 10.40 -14.86 -13.38
C LEU A 136 10.30 -16.35 -13.12
N THR A 137 10.69 -16.79 -11.92
CA THR A 137 10.48 -18.16 -11.49
C THR A 137 9.37 -18.20 -10.47
N LYS A 138 8.30 -18.93 -10.79
CA LYS A 138 7.35 -19.39 -9.78
C LYS A 138 8.17 -20.20 -8.78
N SER A 139 8.29 -19.74 -7.53
CA SER A 139 8.64 -20.69 -6.49
C SER A 139 7.54 -21.76 -6.52
N GLU A 140 7.89 -23.04 -6.58
CA GLU A 140 6.88 -24.12 -6.64
C GLU A 140 5.94 -24.10 -5.41
N LYS A 141 6.36 -23.41 -4.33
CA LYS A 141 5.65 -23.38 -3.06
C LYS A 141 4.68 -22.20 -2.92
N TRP A 142 5.06 -20.99 -3.32
CA TRP A 142 4.29 -19.76 -3.10
C TRP A 142 4.23 -18.87 -4.34
N TRP A 143 3.01 -18.42 -4.69
CA TRP A 143 2.75 -17.52 -5.82
C TRP A 143 2.64 -16.04 -5.41
N ARG A 144 2.23 -15.74 -4.17
CA ARG A 144 2.19 -14.40 -3.55
C ARG A 144 2.19 -14.54 -2.03
N LEU A 145 1.02 -14.48 -1.40
CA LEU A 145 0.86 -14.72 0.04
C LEU A 145 0.87 -16.21 0.36
N ALA A 146 1.70 -16.59 1.31
CA ALA A 146 1.67 -17.89 1.98
C ALA A 146 0.62 -17.88 3.10
N ASN A 147 0.15 -19.07 3.51
CA ASN A 147 -0.61 -19.16 4.76
C ASN A 147 0.30 -18.79 5.93
N VAL A 148 -0.28 -18.19 6.96
CA VAL A 148 0.48 -17.60 8.07
C VAL A 148 1.24 -18.63 8.94
N ASN A 149 1.06 -19.92 8.75
CA ASN A 149 1.75 -20.98 9.50
C ASN A 149 2.77 -21.77 8.67
N GLU A 150 3.04 -21.38 7.41
CA GLU A 150 3.88 -22.17 6.50
C GLU A 150 5.38 -21.84 6.55
N MET A 151 5.75 -20.71 7.14
CA MET A 151 7.15 -20.29 7.32
C MET A 151 7.69 -20.81 8.65
N LYS A 152 9.02 -20.80 8.80
CA LYS A 152 9.64 -21.24 10.05
C LYS A 152 9.34 -20.23 11.17
N PRO A 153 8.79 -20.65 12.31
CA PRO A 153 8.65 -19.76 13.45
C PRO A 153 10.01 -19.49 14.10
N ASN A 154 10.10 -18.40 14.88
CA ASN A 154 11.24 -18.19 15.78
C ASN A 154 11.23 -19.20 16.94
N ALA A 155 12.19 -19.10 17.86
CA ALA A 155 12.27 -19.99 19.03
C ALA A 155 11.05 -19.90 19.95
N SER A 156 10.38 -18.75 19.99
CA SER A 156 9.13 -18.56 20.77
C SER A 156 7.87 -19.05 20.05
N GLY A 157 7.98 -19.66 18.86
CA GLY A 157 6.83 -20.20 18.12
C GLY A 157 6.01 -19.15 17.35
N ILE A 158 6.58 -17.96 17.11
CA ILE A 158 5.95 -16.85 16.38
C ILE A 158 6.35 -16.89 14.91
N TYR A 159 5.38 -16.76 14.01
CA TYR A 159 5.55 -16.93 12.56
C TYR A 159 5.56 -15.57 11.82
N ASN A 160 6.00 -15.57 10.54
CA ASN A 160 6.01 -14.41 9.63
C ASN A 160 6.76 -13.21 10.21
N LEU A 161 7.92 -13.44 10.82
CA LEU A 161 8.79 -12.37 11.31
C LEU A 161 9.84 -11.96 10.24
N SER A 162 9.88 -12.68 9.12
CA SER A 162 10.77 -12.46 7.98
C SER A 162 10.10 -13.00 6.70
N GLY A 163 9.71 -12.11 5.78
CA GLY A 163 8.97 -12.40 4.54
C GLY A 163 7.45 -12.44 4.69
N ASN A 164 6.79 -12.83 3.61
CA ASN A 164 5.33 -12.83 3.39
C ASN A 164 4.71 -11.43 3.37
N ILE A 165 4.69 -10.69 4.47
CA ILE A 165 4.14 -9.32 4.49
C ILE A 165 4.96 -8.37 5.35
N TRP A 166 5.09 -7.13 4.87
CA TRP A 166 5.46 -5.99 5.69
C TRP A 166 4.40 -5.79 6.77
N GLN A 167 4.83 -5.43 7.98
CA GLN A 167 3.94 -5.26 9.13
C GLN A 167 4.05 -3.87 9.72
N TRP A 168 2.91 -3.20 9.83
CA TRP A 168 2.81 -1.90 10.50
C TRP A 168 3.29 -1.97 11.95
N THR A 169 4.12 -1.00 12.31
CA THR A 169 4.46 -0.72 13.72
C THR A 169 3.99 0.68 14.10
N GLN A 170 3.81 0.94 15.39
CA GLN A 170 3.46 2.27 15.89
C GLN A 170 4.65 3.25 15.95
N THR A 171 5.86 2.79 15.63
CA THR A 171 7.06 3.63 15.67
C THR A 171 7.08 4.61 14.50
N LYS A 172 7.25 5.90 14.84
CA LYS A 172 7.59 6.95 13.86
C LYS A 172 9.08 6.84 13.50
N PRO A 173 9.45 6.85 12.22
CA PRO A 173 10.85 6.74 11.82
C PRO A 173 11.65 7.96 12.27
N HIS A 174 12.94 7.78 12.50
CA HIS A 174 13.82 8.87 12.96
C HIS A 174 13.86 10.02 11.95
N SER A 175 13.91 9.72 10.65
CA SER A 175 13.89 10.69 9.56
C SER A 175 12.61 11.55 9.50
N ALA A 176 11.47 11.03 9.98
CA ALA A 176 10.24 11.81 10.07
C ALA A 176 10.29 12.91 11.14
N LYS A 177 11.19 12.79 12.14
CA LYS A 177 11.44 13.85 13.12
C LYS A 177 12.21 15.02 12.53
N LEU A 178 12.95 14.81 11.44
CA LEU A 178 13.82 15.81 10.81
C LEU A 178 13.12 16.58 9.67
N ASN A 179 12.25 15.93 8.89
CA ASN A 179 11.68 16.51 7.66
C ASN A 179 10.16 16.75 7.71
N ASN A 180 9.58 16.94 8.89
CA ASN A 180 8.13 17.21 9.06
C ASN A 180 7.17 16.14 8.48
N LYS A 181 7.67 14.93 8.22
CA LYS A 181 6.90 13.77 7.71
C LYS A 181 6.06 13.12 8.81
N LYS A 182 5.20 13.89 9.48
CA LYS A 182 4.45 13.53 10.70
C LYS A 182 3.58 12.27 10.55
N SER A 183 3.19 11.96 9.32
CA SER A 183 2.35 10.82 8.97
C SER A 183 3.09 9.49 8.85
N MET A 184 4.41 9.49 8.76
CA MET A 184 5.16 8.27 8.49
C MET A 184 5.16 7.31 9.67
N ARG A 185 5.11 6.02 9.35
CA ARG A 185 5.23 4.89 10.27
C ARG A 185 6.20 3.87 9.68
N THR A 186 6.83 3.11 10.55
CA THR A 186 7.77 2.06 10.16
C THR A 186 7.04 0.77 9.83
N LEU A 187 7.63 0.00 8.91
CA LEU A 187 7.25 -1.34 8.50
C LEU A 187 8.39 -2.30 8.81
N LYS A 188 8.08 -3.49 9.31
CA LYS A 188 9.09 -4.52 9.64
C LYS A 188 8.80 -5.86 8.95
N GLY A 189 9.85 -6.67 8.84
CA GLY A 189 9.79 -8.08 8.45
C GLY A 189 10.02 -8.39 6.98
N GLY A 190 9.95 -7.43 6.05
CA GLY A 190 10.00 -7.73 4.62
C GLY A 190 8.72 -8.40 4.12
N SER A 191 8.59 -8.58 2.81
CA SER A 191 7.37 -9.16 2.21
C SER A 191 7.67 -10.18 1.12
N TRP A 192 6.61 -10.78 0.56
CA TRP A 192 6.71 -11.61 -0.63
C TRP A 192 7.25 -10.85 -1.85
N GLY A 193 7.15 -9.52 -1.86
CA GLY A 193 7.72 -8.65 -2.90
C GLY A 193 9.15 -8.18 -2.61
N SER A 194 9.74 -8.56 -1.48
CA SER A 194 11.13 -8.21 -1.16
C SER A 194 12.11 -8.87 -2.11
N LEU A 195 13.09 -8.09 -2.58
CA LEU A 195 13.98 -8.47 -3.69
C LEU A 195 15.32 -9.05 -3.23
N SER A 196 15.62 -8.98 -1.93
CA SER A 196 16.88 -9.46 -1.37
C SER A 196 16.71 -10.03 0.04
N PRO A 197 17.57 -10.97 0.46
CA PRO A 197 17.63 -11.44 1.84
C PRO A 197 17.85 -10.32 2.87
N ASP A 198 18.57 -9.25 2.50
CA ASP A 198 18.85 -8.13 3.40
C ASP A 198 17.58 -7.39 3.84
N GLU A 199 16.59 -7.30 2.95
CA GLU A 199 15.30 -6.69 3.29
C GLU A 199 14.51 -7.48 4.34
N LEU A 200 14.82 -8.77 4.46
CA LEU A 200 14.15 -9.72 5.35
C LEU A 200 14.82 -9.82 6.73
N GLN A 201 15.96 -9.13 6.94
CA GLN A 201 16.66 -9.15 8.21
C GLN A 201 15.83 -8.45 9.29
N ILE A 202 15.92 -8.94 10.54
CA ILE A 202 15.17 -8.43 11.69
C ILE A 202 15.36 -6.92 11.87
N SER A 203 16.60 -6.44 11.73
CA SER A 203 16.95 -5.03 11.91
C SER A 203 16.52 -4.15 10.74
N ASN A 204 16.22 -4.73 9.58
CA ASN A 204 15.79 -3.94 8.43
C ASN A 204 14.39 -3.34 8.69
N GLU A 205 14.17 -2.14 8.19
CA GLU A 205 12.88 -1.47 8.23
C GLU A 205 12.61 -0.73 6.92
N SER A 206 11.34 -0.65 6.56
CA SER A 206 10.84 0.31 5.56
C SER A 206 9.95 1.33 6.28
N ILE A 207 9.54 2.38 5.58
CA ILE A 207 8.66 3.41 6.10
C ILE A 207 7.56 3.68 5.08
N ALA A 208 6.36 4.02 5.57
CA ALA A 208 5.25 4.42 4.72
C ALA A 208 4.35 5.41 5.47
N ALA A 209 3.70 6.32 4.74
CA ALA A 209 2.71 7.23 5.33
C ALA A 209 1.52 6.41 5.88
N ALA A 210 0.97 6.83 7.03
CA ALA A 210 0.00 6.05 7.80
C ALA A 210 -1.32 5.73 7.08
N ASP A 211 -1.64 6.50 6.06
CA ASP A 211 -2.81 6.38 5.20
C ASP A 211 -2.51 5.59 3.91
N LEU A 212 -1.27 5.13 3.69
CA LEU A 212 -0.92 4.23 2.59
C LEU A 212 -1.31 2.78 2.92
N TYR A 213 -1.51 1.97 1.88
CA TYR A 213 -1.79 0.55 1.97
C TYR A 213 -1.14 -0.16 0.77
N ASN A 214 -0.80 -1.45 0.88
CA ASN A 214 -0.35 -2.23 -0.27
C ASN A 214 -0.72 -3.71 -0.12
N TYR A 215 -0.68 -4.47 -1.22
CA TYR A 215 -1.05 -5.89 -1.29
C TYR A 215 -0.12 -6.82 -0.48
N ASP A 216 0.98 -6.29 0.04
CA ASP A 216 1.97 -6.98 0.83
C ASP A 216 2.20 -6.31 2.20
N ILE A 217 1.34 -5.35 2.59
CA ILE A 217 1.34 -4.70 3.90
C ILE A 217 0.14 -5.18 4.71
N GLY A 218 0.42 -5.76 5.88
CA GLY A 218 -0.55 -6.12 6.89
C GLY A 218 -0.07 -5.71 8.29
N PHE A 219 -0.49 -6.44 9.32
CA PHE A 219 -0.13 -6.12 10.70
C PHE A 219 -0.35 -7.30 11.66
N ARG A 220 0.13 -7.15 12.89
CA ARG A 220 -0.19 -8.00 14.04
C ARG A 220 -0.47 -7.15 15.27
N CYS A 221 -1.17 -7.68 16.26
CA CYS A 221 -1.35 -6.99 17.53
C CYS A 221 -0.38 -7.51 18.60
N VAL A 222 -0.11 -6.64 19.55
CA VAL A 222 0.49 -6.92 20.85
C VAL A 222 -0.40 -6.38 21.97
N LEU A 223 -0.20 -6.90 23.17
CA LEU A 223 -0.86 -6.46 24.39
C LEU A 223 0.18 -6.45 25.53
N PRO A 224 0.26 -5.40 26.36
CA PRO A 224 1.14 -5.41 27.52
C PRO A 224 0.85 -6.59 28.46
N ALA A 225 1.87 -7.26 28.99
CA ALA A 225 1.67 -8.41 29.87
C ALA A 225 1.09 -8.02 31.25
N SER A 226 1.10 -6.74 31.60
CA SER A 226 0.39 -6.20 32.77
C SER A 226 -1.13 -6.41 32.71
N VAL A 227 -1.68 -6.65 31.51
CA VAL A 227 -3.08 -6.99 31.32
C VAL A 227 -3.30 -8.48 31.61
N LYS A 228 -4.22 -8.79 32.53
CA LYS A 228 -4.61 -10.16 32.84
C LYS A 228 -5.51 -10.73 31.74
N LEU A 229 -4.99 -11.65 30.95
CA LEU A 229 -5.80 -12.41 29.97
C LEU A 229 -6.57 -13.57 30.62
N PHE A 230 -6.06 -14.12 31.72
CA PHE A 230 -6.66 -15.22 32.45
C PHE A 230 -6.75 -14.92 33.95
N GLU A 231 -7.85 -15.33 34.56
CA GLU A 231 -8.06 -15.30 36.01
C GLU A 231 -8.63 -16.67 36.43
N ASN A 232 -7.95 -17.34 37.36
CA ASN A 232 -8.30 -18.70 37.81
C ASN A 232 -8.42 -19.73 36.66
N GLY A 233 -7.54 -19.66 35.65
CA GLY A 233 -7.53 -20.56 34.51
C GLY A 233 -8.65 -20.34 33.49
N LYS A 234 -9.49 -19.31 33.68
CA LYS A 234 -10.53 -18.91 32.73
C LYS A 234 -10.13 -17.59 32.04
N PRO A 235 -10.45 -17.39 30.75
CA PRO A 235 -10.27 -16.09 30.10
C PRO A 235 -11.01 -14.99 30.87
N VAL A 236 -10.35 -13.88 31.18
CA VAL A 236 -10.91 -12.75 31.97
C VAL A 236 -12.10 -12.08 31.25
N ALA A 237 -12.15 -12.19 29.92
CA ALA A 237 -13.24 -11.65 29.12
C ALA A 237 -14.04 -12.78 28.45
N GLN A 238 -15.33 -12.89 28.80
CA GLN A 238 -16.30 -13.51 27.91
C GLN A 238 -16.50 -12.57 26.71
N ILE A 239 -16.33 -13.09 25.49
CA ILE A 239 -16.64 -12.38 24.25
C ILE A 239 -18.08 -11.86 24.36
N GLN A 240 -18.27 -10.55 24.45
CA GLN A 240 -19.62 -10.01 24.56
C GLN A 240 -20.40 -10.24 23.25
N THR A 241 -21.61 -10.75 23.39
CA THR A 241 -22.69 -10.57 22.42
C THR A 241 -23.22 -9.14 22.60
N GLY A 242 -22.69 -8.19 21.82
CA GLY A 242 -23.09 -6.77 21.93
C GLY A 242 -22.01 -5.76 21.56
N VAL A 243 -21.00 -6.16 20.77
CA VAL A 243 -19.92 -5.30 20.28
C VAL A 243 -20.53 -4.05 19.60
N PRO A 244 -20.03 -2.84 19.89
CA PRO A 244 -20.51 -1.62 19.24
C PRO A 244 -20.42 -1.79 17.72
N GLN A 245 -21.54 -1.57 17.03
CA GLN A 245 -21.47 -1.34 15.59
C GLN A 245 -20.63 -0.07 15.40
N ILE A 246 -19.55 -0.18 14.64
CA ILE A 246 -18.80 1.00 14.23
C ILE A 246 -19.75 1.88 13.44
N ASP A 247 -19.84 3.16 13.83
CA ASP A 247 -20.66 4.15 13.14
C ASP A 247 -20.30 4.12 11.64
N ARG A 248 -21.32 3.85 10.82
CA ARG A 248 -21.18 3.70 9.36
C ARG A 248 -21.05 5.02 8.64
N ASN A 249 -20.94 6.15 9.34
CA ASN A 249 -20.79 7.48 8.73
C ASN A 249 -19.44 7.74 8.03
N SER A 250 -18.64 6.70 7.76
CA SER A 250 -17.59 6.78 6.73
C SER A 250 -18.02 6.14 5.42
N ASP A 251 -19.28 6.36 5.03
CA ASP A 251 -19.60 6.43 3.62
C ASP A 251 -18.81 7.62 3.06
N TYR A 252 -17.58 7.35 2.59
CA TYR A 252 -16.68 8.31 1.94
C TYR A 252 -17.24 8.78 0.59
N TYR A 253 -18.48 9.26 0.54
CA TYR A 253 -19.14 9.54 -0.72
C TYR A 253 -20.03 10.78 -0.59
N SER A 254 -19.38 11.94 -0.64
CA SER A 254 -19.96 13.19 -1.14
C SER A 254 -18.90 13.90 -1.99
N PHE A 255 -19.35 14.72 -2.94
CA PHE A 255 -18.54 15.20 -4.06
C PHE A 255 -18.87 16.64 -4.38
N ASP A 256 -17.84 17.48 -4.43
CA ASP A 256 -17.88 18.71 -5.18
C ASP A 256 -16.63 18.81 -6.06
N ALA A 257 -16.83 18.84 -7.36
CA ALA A 257 -15.74 19.07 -8.30
C ALA A 257 -15.58 20.59 -8.44
N LEU A 258 -14.68 21.16 -7.65
CA LEU A 258 -14.28 22.55 -7.82
C LEU A 258 -13.55 22.72 -9.16
N GLU A 259 -13.76 23.86 -9.81
CA GLU A 259 -12.89 24.30 -10.89
C GLU A 259 -11.45 24.38 -10.37
N TYR A 260 -10.50 23.84 -11.13
CA TYR A 260 -9.09 23.84 -10.77
C TYR A 260 -8.24 24.25 -11.97
N ASN A 261 -7.05 24.77 -11.70
CA ASN A 261 -6.14 25.20 -12.76
C ASN A 261 -5.52 23.99 -13.46
N ASN A 262 -5.85 23.79 -14.73
CA ASN A 262 -5.34 22.71 -15.58
C ASN A 262 -4.43 23.22 -16.71
N SER A 263 -3.76 24.35 -16.53
CA SER A 263 -2.92 24.97 -17.56
C SER A 263 -1.47 24.43 -17.56
N THR A 264 -0.80 24.55 -18.71
CA THR A 264 0.62 24.18 -18.85
C THR A 264 1.51 25.03 -17.94
N GLU A 265 1.18 26.31 -17.79
CA GLU A 265 1.90 27.27 -16.93
C GLU A 265 1.82 26.86 -15.46
N PHE A 266 0.64 26.44 -15.00
CA PHE A 266 0.47 25.94 -13.63
C PHE A 266 1.35 24.72 -13.36
N TYR A 267 1.32 23.72 -14.23
CA TYR A 267 2.13 22.52 -14.07
C TYR A 267 3.64 22.76 -14.27
N SER A 268 4.00 23.84 -14.95
CA SER A 268 5.40 24.26 -15.12
C SER A 268 5.92 25.13 -13.97
N SER A 269 5.02 25.62 -13.09
CA SER A 269 5.38 26.49 -11.96
C SER A 269 6.31 25.80 -10.96
N ARG A 270 7.13 26.61 -10.29
CA ARG A 270 8.06 26.11 -9.27
C ARG A 270 7.31 25.51 -8.09
N GLU A 271 6.22 26.14 -7.69
CA GLU A 271 5.37 25.74 -6.57
C GLU A 271 4.75 24.37 -6.82
N PHE A 272 4.18 24.15 -8.01
CA PHE A 272 3.61 22.84 -8.37
C PHE A 272 4.70 21.77 -8.43
N LYS A 273 5.83 22.04 -9.10
CA LYS A 273 6.95 21.08 -9.19
C LYS A 273 7.45 20.66 -7.80
N GLN A 274 7.58 21.60 -6.87
CA GLN A 274 7.96 21.30 -5.49
C GLN A 274 6.92 20.42 -4.79
N LYS A 275 5.63 20.77 -4.88
CA LYS A 275 4.54 19.97 -4.30
C LYS A 275 4.50 18.55 -4.89
N PHE A 276 4.68 18.43 -6.21
CA PHE A 276 4.70 17.16 -6.94
C PHE A 276 5.88 16.28 -6.52
N THR A 277 7.08 16.86 -6.39
CA THR A 277 8.26 16.15 -5.88
C THR A 277 8.07 15.68 -4.44
N SER A 278 7.54 16.53 -3.54
CA SER A 278 7.26 16.14 -2.15
C SER A 278 6.24 15.00 -2.07
N TYR A 279 5.21 15.03 -2.92
CA TYR A 279 4.25 13.93 -3.02
C TYR A 279 4.94 12.62 -3.42
N ILE A 280 5.78 12.64 -4.43
CA ILE A 280 6.54 11.46 -4.86
C ILE A 280 7.45 10.96 -3.72
N GLU A 281 8.19 11.87 -3.07
CA GLU A 281 9.10 11.50 -1.98
C GLU A 281 8.38 10.89 -0.77
N GLU A 282 7.15 11.31 -0.47
CA GLU A 282 6.38 10.81 0.66
C GLU A 282 5.57 9.56 0.32
N ARG A 283 5.03 9.49 -0.90
CA ARG A 283 4.00 8.49 -1.27
C ARG A 283 4.54 7.35 -2.13
N PHE A 284 5.70 7.51 -2.76
CA PHE A 284 6.26 6.60 -3.78
C PHE A 284 7.62 6.01 -3.36
N GLN A 285 7.90 5.92 -2.05
CA GLN A 285 9.20 5.45 -1.54
C GLN A 285 9.57 4.03 -1.95
N GLU A 286 8.56 3.19 -2.20
CA GLU A 286 8.72 1.85 -2.74
C GLU A 286 8.59 1.81 -4.27
N SER A 287 8.74 2.94 -4.95
CA SER A 287 8.84 2.96 -6.41
C SER A 287 10.07 2.15 -6.84
N ILE A 288 9.88 1.22 -7.77
CA ILE A 288 10.99 0.43 -8.32
C ILE A 288 12.05 1.32 -9.00
N TYR A 289 11.66 2.50 -9.50
CA TYR A 289 12.56 3.47 -10.11
C TYR A 289 13.62 3.99 -9.13
N PHE A 290 13.35 3.92 -7.82
CA PHE A 290 14.30 4.32 -6.78
C PHE A 290 15.18 3.16 -6.32
N LYS A 291 14.70 1.92 -6.49
CA LYS A 291 15.33 0.72 -5.93
C LYS A 291 16.31 0.07 -6.90
N ILE A 292 16.02 0.10 -8.21
CA ILE A 292 16.79 -0.61 -9.24
C ILE A 292 17.00 0.26 -10.48
N SER A 293 18.10 0.01 -11.20
CA SER A 293 18.27 0.53 -12.56
C SER A 293 17.34 -0.22 -13.51
N ILE A 294 16.74 0.52 -14.45
CA ILE A 294 15.81 -0.05 -15.43
C ILE A 294 16.37 0.21 -16.82
N ASP A 295 16.75 -0.88 -17.49
CA ASP A 295 17.48 -0.87 -18.76
C ASP A 295 18.74 0.01 -18.71
N GLN A 296 18.83 1.06 -19.56
CA GLN A 296 19.97 1.99 -19.60
C GLN A 296 19.82 3.16 -18.61
N GLN A 297 18.68 3.28 -17.92
CA GLN A 297 18.43 4.38 -17.00
C GLN A 297 18.92 4.01 -15.58
N PRO A 298 19.78 4.83 -14.95
CA PRO A 298 20.12 4.66 -13.54
C PRO A 298 18.89 4.85 -12.64
N LYS A 299 19.02 4.42 -11.37
CA LYS A 299 18.03 4.71 -10.34
C LYS A 299 17.73 6.20 -10.31
N LEU A 300 16.45 6.54 -10.25
CA LEU A 300 16.00 7.92 -10.10
C LEU A 300 15.88 8.28 -8.62
N ASN A 301 15.93 9.57 -8.33
CA ASN A 301 15.39 10.14 -7.10
C ASN A 301 14.00 10.76 -7.36
N ALA A 302 13.34 11.25 -6.31
CA ALA A 302 12.00 11.82 -6.40
C ALA A 302 11.91 13.03 -7.35
N SER A 303 12.94 13.88 -7.38
CA SER A 303 12.98 15.07 -8.24
C SER A 303 13.13 14.68 -9.71
N GLU A 304 13.99 13.71 -10.02
CA GLU A 304 14.19 13.23 -11.39
C GLU A 304 12.92 12.54 -11.93
N LEU A 305 12.24 11.77 -11.09
CA LEU A 305 10.95 11.17 -11.46
C LEU A 305 9.87 12.23 -11.66
N ALA A 306 9.83 13.27 -10.82
CA ALA A 306 8.90 14.39 -10.97
C ALA A 306 9.11 15.11 -12.30
N GLU A 307 10.34 15.48 -12.62
CA GLU A 307 10.72 16.15 -13.85
C GLU A 307 10.37 15.30 -15.07
N LEU A 308 10.78 14.03 -15.10
CA LEU A 308 10.46 13.10 -16.18
C LEU A 308 8.95 12.99 -16.42
N THR A 309 8.17 12.88 -15.34
CA THR A 309 6.71 12.76 -15.42
C THR A 309 6.10 14.03 -16.00
N ILE A 310 6.48 15.20 -15.48
CA ILE A 310 5.93 16.48 -15.90
C ILE A 310 6.30 16.77 -17.36
N GLU A 311 7.57 16.65 -17.73
CA GLU A 311 8.02 16.92 -19.10
C GLU A 311 7.34 16.02 -20.13
N SER A 312 7.28 14.72 -19.85
CA SER A 312 6.62 13.75 -20.74
C SER A 312 5.12 14.04 -20.86
N SER A 313 4.47 14.45 -19.76
CA SER A 313 3.04 14.79 -19.76
C SER A 313 2.78 16.04 -20.59
N LEU A 314 3.51 17.13 -20.34
CA LEU A 314 3.34 18.40 -21.03
C LEU A 314 3.62 18.29 -22.53
N LYS A 315 4.64 17.53 -22.93
CA LYS A 315 4.98 17.27 -24.34
C LYS A 315 3.80 16.71 -25.14
N TYR A 316 2.97 15.87 -24.52
CA TYR A 316 1.79 15.27 -25.16
C TYR A 316 0.48 15.86 -24.63
N ARG A 317 0.50 17.03 -23.99
CA ARG A 317 -0.71 17.69 -23.44
C ARG A 317 -1.56 16.76 -22.57
N ILE A 318 -0.90 15.90 -21.78
CA ILE A 318 -1.52 15.07 -20.76
C ILE A 318 -1.35 15.77 -19.41
N ASN A 319 -2.33 15.67 -18.54
CA ASN A 319 -2.24 16.15 -17.18
C ASN A 319 -1.19 15.32 -16.40
N PRO A 320 -0.15 15.93 -15.80
CA PRO A 320 0.88 15.18 -15.07
C PRO A 320 0.36 14.45 -13.84
N VAL A 321 -0.70 14.95 -13.21
CA VAL A 321 -1.39 14.29 -12.09
C VAL A 321 -2.10 13.01 -12.55
N PHE A 322 -2.60 12.99 -13.80
CA PHE A 322 -3.15 11.78 -14.40
C PHE A 322 -2.09 10.68 -14.53
N LEU A 323 -0.94 10.99 -15.13
CA LEU A 323 0.15 10.01 -15.32
C LEU A 323 0.62 9.45 -13.97
N LEU A 324 0.81 10.33 -12.99
CA LEU A 324 1.19 9.92 -11.63
C LEU A 324 0.11 9.04 -10.98
N GLY A 325 -1.15 9.40 -11.16
CA GLY A 325 -2.30 8.63 -10.70
C GLY A 325 -2.38 7.26 -11.35
N ILE A 326 -2.07 7.12 -12.64
CA ILE A 326 -1.99 5.82 -13.34
C ILE A 326 -0.92 4.95 -12.70
N MET A 327 0.30 5.48 -12.50
CA MET A 327 1.38 4.73 -11.86
C MET A 327 0.94 4.16 -10.52
N LYS A 328 0.30 4.98 -9.68
CA LYS A 328 -0.19 4.57 -8.37
C LYS A 328 -1.32 3.55 -8.43
N SER A 329 -2.32 3.81 -9.28
CA SER A 329 -3.58 3.06 -9.31
C SER A 329 -3.44 1.67 -9.90
N GLU A 330 -2.51 1.47 -10.83
CA GLU A 330 -2.36 0.18 -11.49
C GLU A 330 -1.26 -0.70 -10.89
N SER A 331 -0.18 -0.12 -10.37
CA SER A 331 0.94 -0.89 -9.84
C SER A 331 0.93 -1.01 -8.30
N GLY A 332 0.02 -0.28 -7.64
CA GLY A 332 -0.07 -0.24 -6.19
C GLY A 332 1.13 0.45 -5.55
N VAL A 333 1.19 0.40 -4.23
CA VAL A 333 2.16 1.19 -3.45
C VAL A 333 3.54 0.52 -3.37
N GLY A 334 3.63 -0.79 -3.58
CA GLY A 334 4.90 -1.53 -3.45
C GLY A 334 5.82 -1.46 -4.66
N THR A 335 5.36 -0.92 -5.78
CA THR A 335 6.23 -0.75 -6.96
C THR A 335 6.12 0.62 -7.60
N VAL A 336 4.99 1.32 -7.39
CA VAL A 336 4.62 2.62 -7.98
C VAL A 336 5.37 2.96 -9.26
N SER A 337 4.96 2.31 -10.33
CA SER A 337 5.57 2.34 -11.66
C SER A 337 4.51 2.25 -12.74
N PHE A 338 4.88 2.48 -14.00
CA PHE A 338 3.94 2.23 -15.08
C PHE A 338 3.70 0.71 -15.22
N PRO A 339 2.45 0.27 -15.24
CA PRO A 339 2.05 -1.14 -15.32
C PRO A 339 2.19 -1.68 -16.74
N ARG A 340 2.40 -3.00 -16.90
CA ARG A 340 2.12 -3.88 -18.08
C ARG A 340 2.52 -3.45 -19.51
N TRP A 341 3.03 -2.25 -19.72
CA TRP A 341 3.15 -1.60 -21.03
C TRP A 341 4.56 -1.12 -21.33
N PHE A 342 5.40 -0.95 -20.31
CA PHE A 342 6.73 -0.36 -20.41
C PHE A 342 7.74 -1.18 -19.60
N ASN A 343 8.97 -0.67 -19.49
CA ASN A 343 10.12 -1.25 -18.80
C ASN A 343 9.92 -1.46 -17.28
N ASN A 344 8.79 -2.01 -16.88
CA ASN A 344 8.51 -2.42 -15.54
C ASN A 344 8.98 -3.88 -15.42
N PRO A 345 10.11 -4.16 -14.72
CA PRO A 345 10.51 -5.52 -14.44
C PRO A 345 9.38 -6.30 -13.74
N MET A 346 8.54 -5.63 -12.93
CA MET A 346 7.35 -6.19 -12.28
C MET A 346 6.22 -6.58 -13.25
N ALA A 347 6.15 -6.00 -14.45
CA ALA A 347 5.14 -6.38 -15.45
C ALA A 347 5.35 -7.81 -15.98
N TYR A 348 6.59 -8.33 -15.97
CA TYR A 348 6.87 -9.73 -16.26
C TYR A 348 6.27 -10.68 -15.19
N HIS A 349 6.01 -10.19 -13.97
CA HIS A 349 5.51 -11.00 -12.85
C HIS A 349 4.01 -11.26 -12.91
N TRP A 350 3.29 -10.64 -13.86
CA TRP A 350 1.84 -10.80 -14.00
C TRP A 350 1.46 -11.75 -15.15
N GLY A 351 2.27 -12.80 -15.36
CA GLY A 351 2.04 -13.83 -16.38
C GLY A 351 0.58 -14.26 -16.45
N ASN A 352 -0.14 -13.73 -17.43
CA ASN A 352 -1.58 -13.89 -17.58
C ASN A 352 -1.89 -15.26 -18.21
N THR A 353 -2.82 -15.99 -17.62
CA THR A 353 -3.89 -16.66 -18.37
C THR A 353 -5.22 -15.98 -18.03
N HIS A 354 -6.11 -15.92 -19.03
CA HIS A 354 -7.32 -15.10 -19.05
C HIS A 354 -8.25 -15.25 -17.85
N MET A 355 -8.80 -14.11 -17.41
CA MET A 355 -10.05 -14.10 -16.64
C MET A 355 -11.22 -14.34 -17.60
N ALA A 356 -12.16 -15.19 -17.20
CA ALA A 356 -13.26 -15.68 -18.04
C ALA A 356 -14.25 -14.60 -18.53
N LYS A 357 -14.22 -13.37 -17.98
CA LYS A 357 -15.14 -12.27 -18.32
C LYS A 357 -14.53 -10.87 -18.11
N GLY A 358 -13.67 -10.41 -19.04
CA GLY A 358 -13.45 -8.96 -19.24
C GLY A 358 -12.05 -8.41 -18.98
N ALA A 359 -11.07 -8.75 -19.83
CA ALA A 359 -10.01 -7.82 -20.22
C ALA A 359 -9.44 -8.30 -21.58
N PRO A 360 -9.00 -7.40 -22.46
CA PRO A 360 -8.29 -7.81 -23.67
C PRO A 360 -7.01 -8.56 -23.31
N ILE A 361 -6.84 -9.67 -24.00
CA ILE A 361 -5.61 -10.47 -24.03
C ILE A 361 -4.49 -9.62 -24.65
N TYR A 362 -3.47 -9.22 -23.89
CA TYR A 362 -2.17 -8.91 -24.51
C TYR A 362 -1.46 -10.25 -24.76
N ASN A 363 -1.89 -10.97 -25.80
CA ASN A 363 -1.09 -12.04 -26.42
C ASN A 363 0.03 -11.38 -27.22
N ALA A 364 0.92 -10.66 -26.52
CA ALA A 364 2.20 -10.32 -27.11
C ALA A 364 2.91 -11.66 -27.37
N PRO A 365 3.30 -11.99 -28.61
CA PRO A 365 4.14 -13.14 -28.88
C PRO A 365 5.35 -13.15 -27.93
N LEU A 366 5.89 -14.32 -27.57
CA LEU A 366 7.14 -14.43 -26.82
C LEU A 366 8.19 -13.49 -27.45
N GLY A 367 8.63 -12.47 -26.71
CA GLY A 367 9.56 -11.43 -27.18
C GLY A 367 8.97 -10.04 -27.48
N TRP A 368 7.65 -9.85 -27.38
CA TRP A 368 6.96 -8.57 -27.68
C TRP A 368 6.64 -7.70 -26.45
N ASN A 369 7.32 -7.91 -25.32
CA ASN A 369 7.37 -6.84 -24.32
C ASN A 369 8.12 -5.68 -24.97
N ARG A 370 7.43 -4.58 -25.26
CA ARG A 370 8.04 -3.35 -25.77
C ARG A 370 9.04 -2.89 -24.72
N LYS A 371 10.29 -3.29 -24.89
CA LYS A 371 11.42 -2.74 -24.17
C LYS A 371 11.74 -1.42 -24.85
N TYR A 372 11.44 -0.35 -24.13
CA TYR A 372 11.89 0.98 -24.50
C TYR A 372 13.38 1.09 -24.19
N ARG A 373 14.11 1.96 -24.88
CA ARG A 373 15.54 2.15 -24.63
C ARG A 373 15.78 2.65 -23.20
N ASP A 374 14.90 3.51 -22.72
CA ASP A 374 14.99 4.20 -21.43
C ASP A 374 13.60 4.56 -20.89
N LEU A 375 13.55 5.06 -19.64
CA LEU A 375 12.30 5.47 -19.01
C LEU A 375 11.64 6.67 -19.70
N LYS A 376 12.41 7.53 -20.36
CA LYS A 376 11.87 8.70 -21.05
C LYS A 376 11.04 8.30 -22.25
N GLU A 377 11.58 7.43 -23.09
CA GLU A 377 10.86 6.87 -24.24
C GLU A 377 9.60 6.11 -23.79
N ALA A 378 9.66 5.42 -22.65
CA ALA A 378 8.51 4.74 -22.06
C ALA A 378 7.40 5.71 -21.64
N PHE A 379 7.71 6.73 -20.83
CA PHE A 379 6.74 7.73 -20.37
C PHE A 379 6.12 8.49 -21.54
N GLU A 380 6.95 8.91 -22.50
CA GLU A 380 6.51 9.61 -23.70
C GLU A 380 5.60 8.74 -24.58
N THR A 381 5.91 7.45 -24.73
CA THR A 381 5.08 6.55 -25.53
C THR A 381 3.74 6.27 -24.86
N PHE A 382 3.70 6.15 -23.53
CA PHE A 382 2.44 6.06 -22.79
C PHE A 382 1.57 7.30 -23.01
N ALA A 383 2.15 8.48 -22.76
CA ALA A 383 1.46 9.75 -22.91
C ALA A 383 0.92 9.95 -24.33
N SER A 384 1.72 9.63 -25.35
CA SER A 384 1.28 9.62 -26.75
C SER A 384 0.12 8.63 -26.99
N GLY A 385 0.20 7.42 -26.43
CA GLY A 385 -0.82 6.38 -26.55
C GLY A 385 -2.21 6.80 -26.03
N MET A 386 -2.26 7.71 -25.05
CA MET A 386 -3.50 8.27 -24.52
C MET A 386 -4.28 9.12 -25.54
N HIS A 387 -3.71 9.45 -26.70
CA HIS A 387 -4.41 10.13 -27.79
C HIS A 387 -5.17 9.21 -28.75
N ARG A 388 -5.08 7.87 -28.58
CA ARG A 388 -5.88 6.96 -29.40
C ARG A 388 -7.35 7.34 -29.33
N GLN A 389 -8.04 7.31 -30.48
CA GLN A 389 -9.41 7.78 -30.62
C GLN A 389 -10.38 7.15 -29.60
N ILE A 390 -10.17 5.88 -29.26
CA ILE A 390 -10.98 5.18 -28.26
C ILE A 390 -10.95 5.87 -26.88
N TYR A 391 -9.77 6.30 -26.43
CA TYR A 391 -9.60 6.98 -25.14
C TYR A 391 -10.13 8.42 -25.20
N ARG A 392 -9.89 9.12 -26.31
CA ARG A 392 -10.43 10.48 -26.53
C ARG A 392 -11.95 10.52 -26.63
N ASN A 393 -12.57 9.49 -27.22
CA ASN A 393 -14.03 9.40 -27.30
C ASN A 393 -14.64 9.10 -25.94
N ILE A 394 -14.11 8.08 -25.23
CA ILE A 394 -14.67 7.67 -23.95
C ILE A 394 -14.42 8.71 -22.85
N SER A 395 -13.36 9.51 -22.95
CA SER A 395 -13.07 10.58 -21.98
C SER A 395 -14.12 11.70 -22.01
N ARG A 396 -14.90 11.85 -23.08
CA ARG A 396 -16.04 12.79 -23.12
C ARG A 396 -17.24 12.26 -22.33
N GLY A 397 -17.27 10.95 -22.09
CA GLY A 397 -18.27 10.27 -21.27
C GLY A 397 -17.94 10.42 -19.80
N SER A 398 -17.99 9.30 -19.06
CA SER A 398 -17.74 9.29 -17.63
C SER A 398 -16.40 8.67 -17.24
N LEU A 399 -15.93 8.97 -16.03
CA LEU A 399 -14.77 8.29 -15.44
C LEU A 399 -14.96 6.77 -15.38
N TRP A 400 -16.18 6.31 -15.13
CA TRP A 400 -16.50 4.88 -15.09
C TRP A 400 -16.32 4.21 -16.46
N ASP A 401 -16.83 4.84 -17.51
CA ASP A 401 -16.72 4.28 -18.87
C ASP A 401 -15.26 4.29 -19.33
N PHE A 402 -14.54 5.37 -19.03
CA PHE A 402 -13.10 5.44 -19.26
C PHE A 402 -12.37 4.32 -18.53
N HIS A 403 -12.66 4.12 -17.24
CA HIS A 403 -12.10 3.05 -16.40
C HIS A 403 -12.36 1.67 -17.01
N MET A 404 -13.61 1.37 -17.40
CA MET A 404 -13.96 0.09 -17.99
C MET A 404 -13.25 -0.16 -19.32
N VAL A 405 -13.09 0.86 -20.17
CA VAL A 405 -12.38 0.75 -21.46
C VAL A 405 -10.86 0.67 -21.28
N TYR A 406 -10.32 1.43 -20.32
CA TYR A 406 -8.89 1.51 -20.06
C TYR A 406 -8.36 0.29 -19.30
N VAL A 407 -9.00 -0.07 -18.18
CA VAL A 407 -8.60 -1.19 -17.32
C VAL A 407 -9.17 -2.53 -17.81
N GLY A 408 -10.35 -2.51 -18.44
CA GLY A 408 -11.02 -3.70 -19.00
C GLY A 408 -12.04 -4.36 -18.08
N TYR A 409 -12.02 -4.08 -16.78
CA TYR A 409 -12.93 -4.64 -15.77
C TYR A 409 -13.23 -3.64 -14.65
N GLN A 410 -14.26 -3.89 -13.84
CA GLN A 410 -14.58 -3.07 -12.67
C GLN A 410 -13.49 -3.19 -11.59
N ALA A 411 -12.83 -2.08 -11.26
CA ALA A 411 -11.83 -1.99 -10.20
C ALA A 411 -12.02 -0.67 -9.44
N ASN A 412 -12.84 -0.72 -8.38
CA ASN A 412 -13.19 0.48 -7.62
C ASN A 412 -11.94 1.10 -6.96
N GLU A 413 -10.97 0.28 -6.58
CA GLU A 413 -9.75 0.68 -5.88
C GLU A 413 -8.77 1.44 -6.78
N TRP A 414 -8.82 1.15 -8.08
CA TRP A 414 -8.11 1.92 -9.09
C TRP A 414 -8.63 3.37 -9.12
N MET A 415 -9.96 3.55 -9.16
CA MET A 415 -10.57 4.88 -9.17
C MET A 415 -10.29 5.65 -7.87
N LEU A 416 -10.32 4.97 -6.72
CA LEU A 416 -9.99 5.57 -5.42
C LEU A 416 -8.53 6.03 -5.34
N SER A 417 -7.61 5.24 -5.89
CA SER A 417 -6.19 5.58 -5.92
C SER A 417 -5.92 6.80 -6.82
N LEU A 418 -6.55 6.85 -7.99
CA LEU A 418 -6.47 7.97 -8.92
C LEU A 418 -7.00 9.23 -8.25
N ALA A 419 -8.22 9.17 -7.73
CA ALA A 419 -8.89 10.24 -7.01
C ALA A 419 -8.04 10.88 -5.91
N ARG A 420 -7.39 10.03 -5.11
CA ARG A 420 -6.55 10.46 -4.01
C ARG A 420 -5.39 11.34 -4.47
N VAL A 421 -4.76 10.99 -5.59
CA VAL A 421 -3.62 11.73 -6.17
C VAL A 421 -4.08 13.12 -6.61
N TYR A 422 -5.27 13.22 -7.22
CA TYR A 422 -5.89 14.50 -7.58
C TYR A 422 -6.24 15.35 -6.35
N ARG A 423 -6.82 14.76 -5.31
CA ARG A 423 -7.12 15.51 -4.09
C ARG A 423 -5.82 16.05 -3.46
N ASP A 424 -4.81 15.20 -3.31
CA ASP A 424 -3.56 15.60 -2.67
C ASP A 424 -2.86 16.73 -3.45
N LEU A 425 -2.70 16.56 -4.77
CA LEU A 425 -1.93 17.50 -5.58
C LEU A 425 -2.71 18.74 -5.98
N LEU A 426 -4.02 18.61 -6.23
CA LEU A 426 -4.84 19.66 -6.83
C LEU A 426 -6.01 20.11 -5.97
N GLN A 427 -6.25 19.47 -4.82
CA GLN A 427 -7.46 19.66 -4.01
C GLN A 427 -8.75 19.36 -4.81
N VAL A 428 -8.63 18.49 -5.81
CA VAL A 428 -9.75 18.01 -6.62
C VAL A 428 -10.28 16.73 -6.00
N GLU A 429 -11.49 16.78 -5.47
CA GLU A 429 -12.17 15.58 -4.96
C GLU A 429 -12.83 14.81 -6.10
N ILE A 430 -12.40 13.56 -6.27
CA ILE A 430 -13.00 12.59 -7.18
C ILE A 430 -13.49 11.44 -6.29
N THR A 431 -14.74 11.01 -6.41
CA THR A 431 -15.24 9.86 -5.65
C THR A 431 -16.01 8.86 -6.55
N PRO A 432 -16.43 7.71 -6.04
CA PRO A 432 -17.34 6.74 -6.71
C PRO A 432 -18.82 7.11 -6.61
N ASN A 433 -19.59 6.95 -7.71
CA ASN A 433 -21.07 6.98 -7.81
C ASN A 433 -21.75 8.22 -8.44
N LYS A 434 -21.04 9.23 -8.94
CA LYS A 434 -21.60 10.19 -9.92
C LYS A 434 -20.70 10.30 -11.15
N PRO A 435 -21.17 9.90 -12.34
CA PRO A 435 -20.41 10.09 -13.57
C PRO A 435 -20.26 11.58 -13.85
N GLN A 436 -19.08 12.14 -13.57
CA GLN A 436 -18.67 13.42 -14.14
C GLN A 436 -18.58 13.23 -15.65
N ARG A 437 -19.39 14.00 -16.39
CA ARG A 437 -19.27 14.08 -17.84
C ARG A 437 -18.01 14.86 -18.17
N ASP A 438 -17.36 14.52 -19.27
CA ASP A 438 -16.10 15.10 -19.69
C ASP A 438 -14.95 14.90 -18.69
N ILE A 439 -14.68 13.63 -18.34
CA ILE A 439 -13.46 13.27 -17.59
C ILE A 439 -12.17 13.65 -18.35
N GLY A 440 -12.27 13.93 -19.65
CA GLY A 440 -11.20 14.44 -20.50
C GLY A 440 -10.46 15.63 -19.91
N ARG A 441 -11.15 16.54 -19.20
CA ARG A 441 -10.52 17.70 -18.53
C ARG A 441 -9.54 17.33 -17.40
N TYR A 442 -9.59 16.09 -16.91
CA TYR A 442 -8.65 15.61 -15.91
C TYR A 442 -7.50 14.83 -16.55
N ILE A 443 -7.70 14.31 -17.75
CA ILE A 443 -6.71 13.51 -18.47
C ILE A 443 -5.85 14.41 -19.36
N TYR A 444 -6.46 15.36 -20.05
CA TYR A 444 -5.84 16.19 -21.07
C TYR A 444 -5.72 17.63 -20.59
N LEU A 445 -4.65 18.29 -21.00
CA LEU A 445 -4.53 19.74 -20.91
C LEU A 445 -5.33 20.34 -22.06
N GLU A 446 -6.08 21.42 -21.81
CA GLU A 446 -6.88 22.04 -22.86
C GLU A 446 -6.00 22.50 -24.04
N ASP A 447 -6.52 22.27 -25.25
CA ASP A 447 -6.02 22.94 -26.44
C ASP A 447 -6.49 24.40 -26.37
N THR A 448 -5.58 25.33 -26.07
CA THR A 448 -5.78 26.78 -26.29
C THR A 448 -6.09 27.14 -27.75
N LYS A 449 -6.25 26.15 -28.64
CA LYS A 449 -6.61 26.28 -30.06
C LYS A 449 -7.58 25.20 -30.55
N ALA A 450 -8.49 24.72 -29.70
CA ALA A 450 -9.61 23.87 -30.13
C ALA A 450 -10.97 24.53 -29.84
N THR A 451 -11.06 25.82 -30.13
CA THR A 451 -12.30 26.47 -30.53
C THR A 451 -12.11 26.94 -31.97
N GLN A 452 -12.47 26.07 -32.91
CA GLN A 452 -12.93 26.52 -34.22
C GLN A 452 -14.38 26.94 -34.09
#